data_AF-A0A8J2L084-F1
#
_entry.id   AF-A0A8J2L084-F1
#
_cell.length_a   1.000
_cell.length_b   1.000
_cell.length_c   1.000
_cell.angle_alpha   90.00
_cell.angle_beta   90.00
_cell.angle_gamma   90.00
#
_symmetry.space_group_name_H-M   'P 1'
#
loop_
_entity.id
_entity.type
_entity.pdbx_description
1 polymer ?
#
loop_
_entity_poly.entity_id
_entity_poly.type
_entity_poly.pdbx_seq_one_letter_code
_entity_poly.pdbx_strand_id
1 'polypeptide(L)'
;TYGWPADSSGTLVGEEQPIIPDSFRNERRTLLMFYAKMSIIVPRYENFIRQEMKLDEMPSLVDLERQTSLMLLNAHFSYEIARSLPPFVIPIGGIHCKESQGLENGSIKTAIDDPEFEGFVFVSFGSFANVSTAPSEFVQNFFQAFKHFP
;
A
#
# COMPACT_ATOMS: atom_id res chain seq x y z
N THR A 1 0.70 9.45 15.45
CA THR A 1 -0.62 10.09 15.68
C THR A 1 -1.39 10.08 14.38
N TYR A 2 -2.13 9.00 14.09
CA TYR A 2 -3.04 8.96 12.95
C TYR A 2 -4.37 9.56 13.38
N GLY A 3 -4.56 10.86 13.11
CA GLY A 3 -5.84 11.53 13.26
C GLY A 3 -6.72 11.22 12.04
N TRP A 4 -7.96 10.81 12.29
CA TRP A 4 -9.02 10.86 11.27
C TRP A 4 -9.30 12.32 10.88
N PRO A 5 -9.76 12.61 9.66
CA PRO A 5 -9.92 13.99 9.22
C PRO A 5 -11.00 14.68 10.07
N ALA A 6 -10.62 15.78 10.72
CA ALA A 6 -11.57 16.75 11.26
C ALA A 6 -12.13 17.55 10.08
N ASP A 7 -13.44 17.81 10.09
CA ASP A 7 -14.05 18.74 9.14
C ASP A 7 -13.60 20.19 9.42
N SER A 8 -13.75 21.05 8.43
CA SER A 8 -13.23 22.43 8.41
C SER A 8 -13.91 23.40 9.39
N SER A 9 -14.77 22.90 10.28
CA SER A 9 -15.51 23.68 11.29
C SER A 9 -15.17 23.28 12.73
N GLY A 10 -14.30 22.29 12.95
CA GLY A 10 -13.79 21.93 14.28
C GLY A 10 -14.85 21.49 15.28
N THR A 11 -16.05 21.13 14.83
CA THR A 11 -17.18 20.78 15.70
C THR A 11 -17.64 19.36 15.38
N LEU A 12 -17.40 18.44 16.31
CA LEU A 12 -17.81 17.04 16.19
C LEU A 12 -19.35 16.96 16.12
N VAL A 13 -19.88 16.72 14.92
CA VAL A 13 -21.32 16.49 14.71
C VAL A 13 -21.71 15.15 15.34
N GLY A 14 -22.31 15.25 16.53
CA GLY A 14 -23.55 14.54 16.88
C GLY A 14 -23.57 13.02 16.77
N GLU A 15 -22.91 12.34 17.70
CA GLU A 15 -23.46 11.20 18.45
C GLU A 15 -22.70 11.20 19.79
N GLU A 16 -23.39 11.25 20.94
CA GLU A 16 -22.74 11.07 22.24
C GLU A 16 -22.08 9.69 22.27
N GLN A 17 -20.81 9.64 21.90
CA GLN A 17 -20.00 8.45 22.02
C GLN A 17 -19.89 8.16 23.52
N PRO A 18 -20.22 6.95 23.99
CA PRO A 18 -20.08 6.62 25.41
C PRO A 18 -18.66 6.97 25.87
N ILE A 19 -18.53 7.55 27.08
CA ILE A 19 -17.25 7.94 27.70
C ILE A 19 -16.46 6.65 28.00
N ILE A 20 -15.92 6.06 26.95
CA ILE A 20 -15.03 4.92 26.99
C ILE A 20 -13.63 5.52 26.99
N PRO A 21 -12.82 5.26 28.02
CA PRO A 21 -11.43 5.68 28.02
C PRO A 21 -10.73 5.23 26.73
N ASP A 22 -9.91 6.10 26.14
CA ASP A 22 -9.21 5.78 24.88
C ASP A 22 -8.34 4.52 25.00
N SER A 23 -7.85 4.21 26.20
CA SER A 23 -7.18 2.95 26.53
C SER A 23 -8.05 1.74 26.23
N PHE A 24 -9.29 1.72 26.72
CA PHE A 24 -10.23 0.63 26.50
C PHE A 24 -10.66 0.53 25.03
N ARG A 25 -10.84 1.67 24.35
CA ARG A 25 -11.12 1.70 22.91
C ARG A 25 -9.97 1.07 22.11
N ASN A 26 -8.73 1.40 22.45
CA ASN A 26 -7.53 0.86 21.80
C ASN A 26 -7.34 -0.62 22.10
N GLU A 27 -7.53 -1.06 23.34
CA GLU A 27 -7.44 -2.46 23.74
C GLU A 27 -8.48 -3.32 23.01
N ARG A 28 -9.75 -2.91 23.04
CA ARG A 28 -10.83 -3.59 22.31
C ARG A 28 -10.51 -3.69 20.82
N ARG A 29 -9.97 -2.62 20.22
CA ARG A 29 -9.59 -2.61 18.81
C ARG A 29 -8.46 -3.60 18.53
N THR A 30 -7.43 -3.62 19.36
CA THR A 30 -6.32 -4.59 19.25
C THR A 30 -6.82 -6.02 19.35
N LEU A 31 -7.68 -6.32 20.33
CA LEU A 31 -8.27 -7.65 20.50
C LEU A 31 -9.15 -8.05 19.32
N LEU A 32 -9.99 -7.14 18.83
CA LEU A 32 -10.83 -7.39 17.66
C LEU A 32 -10.00 -7.63 16.40
N MET A 33 -8.94 -6.85 16.19
CA MET A 33 -8.01 -7.02 15.08
C MET A 33 -7.28 -8.36 15.17
N PHE A 34 -6.86 -8.78 16.37
CA PHE A 34 -6.24 -10.09 16.60
C PHE A 34 -7.22 -11.24 16.33
N TYR A 35 -8.44 -11.14 16.84
CA TYR A 35 -9.49 -12.13 16.60
C TYR A 35 -9.82 -12.23 15.11
N ALA A 36 -10.00 -11.11 14.42
CA ALA A 36 -10.24 -11.07 12.98
C ALA A 36 -9.05 -11.64 12.20
N LYS A 37 -7.80 -11.33 12.62
CA LYS A 37 -6.59 -11.92 12.03
C LYS A 37 -6.69 -13.44 12.08
N MET A 38 -6.94 -14.01 13.26
CA MET A 38 -6.90 -15.45 13.46
C MET A 38 -8.09 -16.21 12.88
N SER A 39 -9.30 -15.64 12.95
CA SER A 39 -10.53 -16.34 12.56
C SER A 39 -10.92 -16.14 11.10
N ILE A 40 -10.59 -14.99 10.49
CA ILE A 40 -11.07 -14.62 9.16
C ILE A 40 -9.90 -14.47 8.19
N ILE A 41 -8.90 -13.68 8.56
CA ILE A 41 -7.83 -13.26 7.64
C ILE A 41 -6.90 -14.44 7.34
N VAL A 42 -6.27 -15.02 8.37
CA VAL A 42 -5.28 -16.09 8.20
C VAL A 42 -5.84 -17.29 7.41
N PRO A 43 -7.00 -17.87 7.75
CA PRO A 43 -7.54 -19.01 7.01
C PRO A 43 -7.87 -18.65 5.55
N ARG A 44 -8.35 -17.42 5.29
CA ARG A 44 -8.67 -16.96 3.95
C ARG A 44 -7.41 -16.80 3.09
N TYR A 45 -6.34 -16.25 3.65
CA TYR A 45 -5.05 -16.14 2.98
C TYR A 45 -4.39 -17.50 2.75
N GLU A 46 -4.45 -18.41 3.74
CA GLU A 46 -3.99 -19.80 3.57
C GLU A 46 -4.64 -20.48 2.38
N ASN A 47 -5.98 -20.45 2.33
CA ASN A 47 -6.73 -21.08 1.25
C ASN A 47 -6.37 -20.47 -0.11
N PHE A 48 -6.26 -19.14 -0.18
CA PHE A 48 -5.85 -18.44 -1.41
C PHE A 48 -4.45 -18.86 -1.87
N ILE A 49 -3.47 -18.87 -0.95
CA ILE A 49 -2.09 -19.25 -1.29
C ILE A 49 -2.01 -20.70 -1.75
N ARG A 50 -2.68 -21.63 -1.07
CA ARG A 50 -2.69 -23.05 -1.45
C ARG A 50 -3.26 -23.24 -2.86
N GLN A 51 -4.36 -22.55 -3.18
CA GLN A 51 -5.01 -22.64 -4.48
C GLN A 51 -4.16 -22.06 -5.61
N GLU A 52 -3.64 -20.84 -5.44
CA GLU A 52 -2.92 -20.13 -6.50
C GLU A 52 -1.50 -20.66 -6.69
N MET A 53 -0.80 -20.98 -5.59
CA MET A 53 0.60 -21.44 -5.64
C MET A 53 0.71 -22.96 -5.82
N LYS A 54 -0.41 -23.70 -5.78
CA LYS A 54 -0.47 -25.17 -5.89
C LYS A 54 0.43 -25.88 -4.87
N LEU A 55 0.41 -25.38 -3.63
CA LEU A 55 1.20 -25.90 -2.52
C LEU A 55 0.32 -26.75 -1.60
N ASP A 56 0.14 -28.02 -1.95
CA ASP A 56 -0.65 -28.96 -1.15
C ASP A 56 0.00 -29.20 0.23
N GLU A 57 1.33 -29.27 0.27
CA GLU A 57 2.14 -29.52 1.48
C GLU A 57 2.76 -28.24 2.08
N MET A 58 1.97 -27.16 2.20
CA MET A 58 2.41 -25.97 2.94
C MET A 58 2.07 -26.13 4.44
N PRO A 59 2.96 -25.76 5.39
CA PRO A 59 2.58 -25.63 6.81
C PRO A 59 1.52 -24.53 6.99
N SER A 60 0.92 -24.43 8.19
CA SER A 60 0.02 -23.31 8.45
C SER A 60 0.79 -21.98 8.40
N LEU A 61 0.14 -20.88 8.03
CA LEU A 61 0.75 -19.54 8.07
C LEU A 61 1.17 -19.16 9.49
N VAL A 62 0.50 -19.68 10.52
CA VAL A 62 0.87 -19.49 11.92
C VAL A 62 2.18 -20.20 12.25
N ASP A 63 2.35 -21.44 11.77
CA ASP A 63 3.59 -22.19 11.96
C ASP A 63 4.73 -21.56 11.16
N LEU A 64 4.45 -21.10 9.93
CA LEU A 64 5.39 -20.37 9.11
C LEU A 64 5.87 -19.10 9.82
N GLU A 65 4.95 -18.30 10.40
CA GLU A 65 5.28 -17.11 11.19
C GLU A 65 6.19 -17.45 12.38
N ARG A 66 5.96 -18.59 13.05
CA ARG A 66 6.75 -19.04 14.22
C ARG A 66 8.11 -19.63 13.86
N GLN A 67 8.25 -20.27 12.70
CA GLN A 67 9.46 -20.98 12.28
C GLN A 67 10.38 -20.15 11.36
N THR A 68 9.92 -18.95 10.95
CA THR A 68 10.72 -18.05 10.12
C THR A 68 11.98 -17.60 10.86
N SER A 69 13.14 -18.01 10.36
CA SER A 69 14.45 -17.65 10.92
C SER A 69 15.05 -16.37 10.33
N LEU A 70 14.51 -15.90 9.20
CA LEU A 70 14.98 -14.72 8.48
C LEU A 70 13.82 -14.10 7.70
N MET A 71 13.67 -12.79 7.77
CA MET A 71 12.69 -12.02 7.00
C MET A 71 13.40 -10.92 6.21
N LEU A 72 13.27 -10.96 4.89
CA LEU A 72 13.77 -9.90 4.01
C LEU A 72 12.61 -8.95 3.70
N LEU A 73 12.70 -7.72 4.17
CA LEU A 73 11.64 -6.74 4.03
C LEU A 73 11.99 -5.73 2.94
N ASN A 74 11.06 -5.46 2.01
CA ASN A 74 11.26 -4.39 1.01
C ASN A 74 11.12 -3.00 1.63
N ALA A 75 12.12 -2.63 2.43
CA ALA A 75 12.13 -1.49 3.33
C ALA A 75 13.46 -0.75 3.24
N HIS A 76 13.43 0.57 3.44
CA HIS A 76 14.63 1.37 3.56
C HIS A 76 14.41 2.55 4.51
N PHE A 77 15.41 2.85 5.33
CA PHE A 77 15.33 3.89 6.36
C PHE A 77 15.07 5.30 5.81
N SER A 78 15.30 5.54 4.50
CA SER A 78 15.10 6.85 3.89
C SER A 78 13.64 7.24 3.70
N TYR A 79 12.72 6.27 3.63
CA TYR A 79 11.29 6.52 3.43
C TYR A 79 10.40 5.83 4.47
N GLU A 80 10.95 4.93 5.29
CA GLU A 80 10.23 4.30 6.38
C GLU A 80 10.33 5.06 7.70
N ILE A 81 9.31 4.88 8.54
CA ILE A 81 9.32 5.38 9.90
C ILE A 81 10.34 4.60 10.71
N ALA A 82 11.15 5.31 11.50
CA ALA A 82 12.11 4.70 12.42
C ALA A 82 11.40 3.77 13.43
N ARG A 83 11.76 2.48 13.38
CA ARG A 83 11.27 1.45 14.31
C ARG A 83 12.38 0.46 14.62
N SER A 84 12.35 -0.12 15.82
CA SER A 84 13.25 -1.22 16.17
C SER A 84 12.82 -2.47 15.39
N LEU A 85 13.75 -3.05 14.64
CA LEU A 85 13.57 -4.34 13.97
C LEU A 85 14.34 -5.42 14.72
N PRO A 86 13.77 -6.62 14.91
CA PRO A 86 14.52 -7.77 15.40
C PRO A 86 15.72 -8.10 14.49
N PRO A 87 16.79 -8.73 15.01
CA PRO A 87 17.99 -9.02 14.22
C PRO A 87 17.73 -9.96 13.04
N PHE A 88 16.67 -10.76 13.07
CA PHE A 88 16.28 -11.64 11.97
C PHE A 88 15.48 -10.94 10.86
N VAL A 89 15.15 -9.66 11.01
CA VAL A 89 14.42 -8.86 10.01
C VAL A 89 15.40 -7.91 9.34
N ILE A 90 15.73 -8.20 8.08
CA ILE A 90 16.70 -7.43 7.30
C ILE A 90 15.97 -6.59 6.26
N PRO A 91 16.01 -5.25 6.34
CA PRO A 91 15.46 -4.38 5.31
C PRO A 91 16.35 -4.37 4.07
N ILE A 92 15.77 -4.69 2.92
CA ILE A 92 16.38 -4.65 1.58
C ILE A 92 15.52 -3.75 0.70
N GLY A 93 15.98 -2.53 0.47
CA GLY A 93 15.28 -1.57 -0.38
C GLY A 93 15.30 -1.98 -1.86
N GLY A 94 14.22 -1.71 -2.58
CA GLY A 94 14.19 -1.83 -4.04
C GLY A 94 14.28 -3.26 -4.55
N ILE A 95 13.85 -4.27 -3.79
CA ILE A 95 13.92 -5.69 -4.21
C ILE A 95 13.20 -5.96 -5.55
N HIS A 96 12.21 -5.13 -5.88
CA HIS A 96 11.42 -5.20 -7.10
C HIS A 96 12.00 -4.37 -8.25
N CYS A 97 13.01 -3.53 -7.98
CA CYS A 97 13.66 -2.71 -8.99
C CYS A 97 14.63 -3.57 -9.80
N LYS A 98 14.56 -3.46 -11.12
CA LYS A 98 15.52 -4.07 -12.05
C LYS A 98 16.40 -2.98 -12.63
N GLU A 99 17.58 -3.37 -13.10
CA GLU A 99 18.42 -2.47 -13.89
C GLU A 99 17.64 -1.94 -15.10
N SER A 100 17.77 -0.64 -15.35
CA SER A 100 17.12 -0.01 -16.50
C SER A 100 17.71 -0.58 -17.79
N GLN A 101 16.86 -1.14 -18.63
CA GLN A 101 17.25 -1.64 -19.96
C GLN A 101 17.24 -0.53 -21.03
N GLY A 102 17.03 0.73 -20.62
CA GLY A 102 16.77 1.85 -21.53
C GLY A 102 15.33 1.84 -22.06
N LEU A 103 14.95 2.90 -22.75
CA LEU A 103 13.66 2.99 -23.44
C LEU A 103 13.75 2.29 -24.79
N GLU A 104 12.74 1.49 -25.11
CA GLU A 104 12.57 0.92 -26.45
C GLU A 104 12.29 2.03 -27.49
N ASN A 105 12.57 1.75 -28.76
CA ASN A 105 12.30 2.68 -29.85
C ASN A 105 10.80 2.92 -29.99
N GLY A 106 10.38 4.19 -30.01
CA GLY A 106 8.97 4.57 -30.11
C GLY A 106 8.77 6.07 -29.87
N SER A 107 7.50 6.51 -29.90
CA SER A 107 7.14 7.93 -29.80
C SER A 107 7.65 8.60 -28.52
N ILE A 108 7.65 7.88 -27.38
CA ILE A 108 8.17 8.41 -26.11
C ILE A 108 9.68 8.63 -26.19
N LYS A 109 10.43 7.67 -26.76
CA LYS A 109 11.87 7.82 -26.93
C LYS A 109 12.20 8.96 -27.90
N THR A 110 11.48 9.05 -29.02
CA THR A 110 11.63 10.16 -29.98
C THR A 110 11.35 11.51 -29.32
N ALA A 111 10.31 11.62 -28.49
CA ALA A 111 9.98 12.86 -27.79
C ALA A 111 11.05 13.24 -26.75
N ILE A 112 11.59 12.27 -26.00
CA ILE A 112 12.63 12.52 -24.98
C ILE A 112 13.98 12.84 -25.63
N ASP A 113 14.29 12.25 -26.79
CA ASP A 113 15.53 12.49 -27.52
C ASP A 113 15.51 13.84 -28.30
N ASP A 114 14.38 14.56 -28.31
CA ASP A 114 14.25 15.87 -28.95
C ASP A 114 15.00 16.94 -28.12
N PRO A 115 15.90 17.75 -28.72
CA PRO A 115 16.60 18.82 -28.01
C PRO A 115 15.68 19.93 -27.47
N GLU A 116 14.47 20.09 -27.98
CA GLU A 116 13.46 21.03 -27.46
C GLU A 116 12.62 20.44 -26.32
N PHE A 117 12.90 19.21 -25.89
CA PHE A 117 12.13 18.54 -24.84
C PHE A 117 12.37 19.14 -23.45
N GLU A 118 11.36 19.81 -22.90
CA GLU A 118 11.42 20.45 -21.58
C GLU A 118 11.09 19.50 -20.41
N GLY A 119 10.72 18.25 -20.70
CA GLY A 119 10.41 17.22 -19.70
C GLY A 119 8.99 16.66 -19.85
N PHE A 120 8.64 15.76 -18.93
CA PHE A 120 7.31 15.16 -18.88
C PHE A 120 6.93 14.74 -17.46
N VAL A 121 5.62 14.60 -17.23
CA VAL A 121 5.07 14.01 -16.01
C VAL A 121 4.56 12.61 -16.34
N PHE A 122 5.12 11.60 -15.67
CA PHE A 122 4.61 10.23 -15.74
C PHE A 122 3.53 10.02 -14.68
N VAL A 123 2.35 9.56 -15.10
CA VAL A 123 1.24 9.22 -14.19
C VAL A 123 0.83 7.78 -14.41
N SER A 124 0.86 6.99 -13.33
CA SER A 124 0.35 5.62 -13.29
C SER A 124 -0.29 5.36 -11.94
N PHE A 125 -1.42 4.66 -11.93
CA PHE A 125 -2.14 4.27 -10.71
C PHE A 125 -1.84 2.82 -10.29
N GLY A 126 -0.86 2.19 -10.94
CA GLY A 126 -0.56 0.77 -10.74
C GLY A 126 -1.63 -0.15 -11.33
N SER A 127 -1.51 -1.44 -11.04
CA SER A 127 -2.42 -2.46 -11.56
C SER A 127 -3.77 -2.52 -10.83
N PHE A 128 -3.87 -1.92 -9.63
CA PHE A 128 -5.06 -2.05 -8.79
C PHE A 128 -6.20 -1.14 -9.24
N ALA A 129 -5.89 0.07 -9.73
CA ALA A 129 -6.88 1.04 -10.16
C ALA A 129 -7.01 1.05 -11.68
N ASN A 130 -8.13 0.53 -12.19
CA ASN A 130 -8.44 0.59 -13.61
C ASN A 130 -9.13 1.91 -13.96
N VAL A 131 -8.35 2.90 -14.38
CA VAL A 131 -8.84 4.23 -14.78
C VAL A 131 -9.83 4.15 -15.95
N SER A 132 -9.72 3.15 -16.82
CA SER A 132 -10.67 2.97 -17.94
C SER A 132 -12.08 2.60 -17.47
N THR A 133 -12.22 2.11 -16.23
CA THR A 133 -13.51 1.83 -15.59
C THR A 133 -13.99 2.96 -14.68
N ALA A 134 -13.18 4.00 -14.49
CA ALA A 134 -13.56 5.13 -13.66
C ALA A 134 -14.73 5.91 -14.29
N PRO A 135 -15.58 6.56 -13.48
CA PRO A 135 -16.62 7.45 -13.98
C PRO A 135 -16.05 8.53 -14.90
N SER A 136 -16.75 8.84 -15.99
CA SER A 136 -16.30 9.84 -16.97
C SER A 136 -16.04 11.20 -16.34
N GLU A 137 -16.83 11.59 -15.34
CA GLU A 137 -16.65 12.82 -14.57
C GLU A 137 -15.29 12.87 -13.86
N PHE A 138 -14.85 11.76 -13.24
CA PHE A 138 -13.55 11.69 -12.58
C PHE A 138 -12.41 11.90 -13.58
N VAL A 139 -12.48 11.22 -14.73
CA VAL A 139 -11.47 11.32 -15.79
C VAL A 139 -11.43 12.73 -16.38
N GLN A 140 -12.60 13.35 -16.60
CA GLN A 140 -12.68 14.72 -17.09
C GLN A 140 -12.10 15.72 -16.09
N ASN A 141 -12.45 15.61 -14.82
CA ASN A 141 -11.93 16.47 -13.77
C ASN A 141 -10.41 16.31 -13.63
N PHE A 142 -9.89 15.09 -13.75
CA PHE A 142 -8.45 14.83 -13.77
C PHE A 142 -7.76 15.59 -14.91
N PHE A 143 -8.21 15.43 -16.16
CA PHE A 143 -7.61 16.16 -17.30
C PHE A 143 -7.83 17.67 -17.23
N GLN A 144 -8.96 18.13 -16.68
CA GLN A 144 -9.19 19.56 -16.42
C GLN A 144 -8.15 20.11 -15.44
N ALA A 145 -7.82 19.38 -14.37
CA ALA A 145 -6.79 19.81 -13.43
C ALA A 145 -5.42 19.95 -14.10
N PHE A 146 -5.02 18.98 -14.96
CA PHE A 146 -3.76 19.06 -15.69
C PHE A 146 -3.69 20.21 -16.70
N LYS A 147 -4.81 20.60 -17.31
CA LYS A 147 -4.86 21.77 -18.21
C LYS A 147 -4.61 23.10 -17.50
N HIS A 148 -4.90 23.17 -16.20
CA HIS A 148 -4.67 24.36 -15.38
C HIS A 148 -3.33 24.31 -14.64
N PHE A 149 -2.55 23.24 -14.83
CA PHE A 149 -1.19 23.17 -14.33
C PHE A 149 -0.34 24.18 -15.12
N PRO A 150 0.44 25.06 -14.45
CA PRO A 150 1.25 26.08 -15.11
C PRO A 150 2.35 25.50 -15.99
#